data_AF-A0A960R7B8-F1
#
_entry.id   AF-A0A960R7B8-F1
#
_cell.length_a   1.000
_cell.length_b   1.000
_cell.length_c   1.000
_cell.angle_alpha   90.00
_cell.angle_beta   90.00
_cell.angle_gamma   90.00
#
_symmetry.space_group_name_H-M   'P 1'
#
loop_
_entity.id
_entity.type
_entity.pdbx_description
1 polymer ?
#
loop_
_entity_poly.entity_id
_entity_poly.type
_entity_poly.pdbx_seq_one_letter_code
_entity_poly.pdbx_strand_id
1 'polypeptide(L)'
;VSANPFLRRELEQLRKFSTLGKRVSLDVVSKRVMARRFWQEMQGRLRRQGWHHLFFESGSTVAYLTDEFERTVLRADGESHPWQIRTNNVLAAVQFDLHTPVEASRFPVGVPDPEDRYGAIFPNAWHTLLEPVPKTPRVLFEGEEGAVAEMRDRFAGGTDRRQLVLATASGLDLDNRETAFRGPHVGSHPNMLFKRAILTAGDPVVLFLNAEKLGDPFRRGRCYPVFDPGLPWEVAAREFPLALCVGYEWPKTSPSMPRIAPSDLERRNQPGVIRSNLEDLGFEVTYFDDDAYRVSEVSEGGAILMGNRKFAEMVPGD
;
A
#
# COMPACT_ATOMS: atom_id res chain seq x y z
N VAL A 1 -30.48 12.88 8.32
CA VAL A 1 -29.21 12.52 9.01
C VAL A 1 -29.08 13.21 10.37
N SER A 2 -29.27 14.53 10.47
CA SER A 2 -29.08 15.27 11.73
C SER A 2 -29.90 14.73 12.91
N ALA A 3 -31.14 14.25 12.74
CA ALA A 3 -31.95 13.80 13.87
C ALA A 3 -31.52 12.45 14.50
N ASN A 4 -30.71 11.61 13.84
CA ASN A 4 -30.30 10.31 14.37
C ASN A 4 -28.94 10.43 15.11
N PRO A 5 -28.91 10.32 16.45
CA PRO A 5 -27.67 10.51 17.22
C PRO A 5 -26.61 9.43 16.96
N PHE A 6 -27.02 8.19 16.63
CA PHE A 6 -26.10 7.10 16.34
C PHE A 6 -25.37 7.33 15.01
N LEU A 7 -26.14 7.61 13.94
CA LEU A 7 -25.54 7.89 12.63
C LEU A 7 -24.65 9.15 12.68
N ARG A 8 -25.05 10.16 13.46
CA ARG A 8 -24.25 11.37 13.65
C ARG A 8 -22.88 11.04 14.26
N ARG A 9 -22.85 10.24 15.33
CA ARG A 9 -21.60 9.80 16.00
C ARG A 9 -20.66 9.12 15.02
N GLU A 10 -21.16 8.18 14.22
CA GLU A 10 -20.31 7.45 13.26
C GLU A 10 -19.78 8.37 12.15
N LEU A 11 -20.61 9.28 11.61
CA LEU A 11 -20.17 10.26 10.63
C LEU A 11 -19.15 11.25 11.19
N GLU A 12 -19.33 11.69 12.43
CA GLU A 12 -18.35 12.54 13.14
C GLU A 12 -17.02 11.82 13.31
N GLN A 13 -17.06 10.53 13.68
CA GLN A 13 -15.87 9.71 13.78
C GLN A 13 -15.17 9.57 12.43
N LEU A 14 -15.90 9.24 11.36
CA LEU A 14 -15.34 9.13 10.00
C LEU A 14 -14.73 10.45 9.51
N ARG A 15 -15.31 11.60 9.89
CA ARG A 15 -14.75 12.93 9.56
C ARG A 15 -13.42 13.22 10.24
N LYS A 16 -13.09 12.57 11.37
CA LYS A 16 -11.79 12.73 12.03
C LYS A 16 -10.63 12.21 11.18
N PHE A 17 -10.89 11.24 10.29
CA PHE A 17 -9.95 10.72 9.29
C PHE A 17 -9.70 11.70 8.12
N SER A 18 -9.60 12.99 8.44
CA SER A 18 -9.48 14.11 7.50
C SER A 18 -8.27 14.00 6.58
N THR A 19 -7.15 13.44 7.06
CA THR A 19 -5.96 13.27 6.22
C THR A 19 -6.16 12.16 5.20
N LEU A 20 -6.80 11.06 5.60
CA LEU A 20 -7.20 10.01 4.68
C LEU A 20 -8.16 10.56 3.61
N GLY A 21 -9.23 11.25 4.02
CA GLY A 21 -10.19 11.86 3.10
C GLY A 21 -9.53 12.82 2.10
N LYS A 22 -8.66 13.73 2.58
CA LYS A 22 -7.89 14.63 1.70
C LYS A 22 -7.02 13.86 0.72
N ARG A 23 -6.33 12.80 1.18
CA ARG A 23 -5.43 12.00 0.34
C ARG A 23 -6.17 11.15 -0.68
N VAL A 24 -7.40 10.73 -0.41
CA VAL A 24 -8.24 10.05 -1.41
C VAL A 24 -8.47 10.98 -2.60
N SER A 25 -8.74 12.27 -2.38
CA SER A 25 -8.96 13.25 -3.45
C SER A 25 -7.70 13.70 -4.21
N LEU A 26 -6.50 13.25 -3.82
CA LEU A 26 -5.26 13.52 -4.54
C LEU A 26 -4.95 12.36 -5.50
N ASP A 27 -4.32 12.64 -6.63
CA ASP A 27 -3.83 11.65 -7.61
C ASP A 27 -4.90 10.64 -8.04
N VAL A 28 -6.14 11.10 -8.16
CA VAL A 28 -7.30 10.25 -8.41
C VAL A 28 -7.11 9.39 -9.64
N VAL A 29 -6.54 9.97 -10.71
CA VAL A 29 -6.27 9.29 -11.97
C VAL A 29 -5.33 8.10 -11.75
N SER A 30 -4.12 8.35 -11.25
CA SER A 30 -3.12 7.30 -11.02
C SER A 30 -3.63 6.21 -10.08
N LYS A 31 -4.35 6.58 -9.00
CA LYS A 31 -4.91 5.63 -8.03
C LYS A 31 -5.98 4.73 -8.63
N ARG A 32 -6.91 5.33 -9.38
CA ARG A 32 -7.99 4.60 -10.05
C ARG A 32 -7.44 3.66 -11.12
N VAL A 33 -6.46 4.12 -11.92
CA VAL A 33 -5.85 3.29 -12.95
C VAL A 33 -5.11 2.11 -12.36
N MET A 34 -4.28 2.32 -11.31
CA MET A 34 -3.62 1.22 -10.61
C MET A 34 -4.62 0.17 -10.12
N ALA A 35 -5.69 0.61 -9.45
CA ALA A 35 -6.70 -0.30 -8.92
C ALA A 35 -7.39 -1.10 -10.03
N ARG A 36 -7.82 -0.41 -11.09
CA ARG A 36 -8.48 -1.02 -12.26
C ARG A 36 -7.57 -2.02 -12.97
N ARG A 37 -6.37 -1.60 -13.38
CA ARG A 37 -5.43 -2.47 -14.10
C ARG A 37 -5.03 -3.67 -13.25
N PHE A 38 -4.76 -3.45 -11.96
CA PHE A 38 -4.45 -4.55 -11.05
C PHE A 38 -5.55 -5.62 -11.02
N TRP A 39 -6.82 -5.25 -10.83
CA TRP A 39 -7.89 -6.25 -10.80
C TRP A 39 -8.24 -6.82 -12.17
N GLN A 40 -8.11 -6.04 -13.25
CA GLN A 40 -8.28 -6.56 -14.61
C GLN A 40 -7.28 -7.68 -14.92
N GLU A 41 -6.01 -7.48 -14.60
CA GLU A 41 -4.93 -8.40 -14.99
C GLU A 41 -4.69 -9.50 -13.95
N MET A 42 -4.77 -9.18 -12.65
CA MET A 42 -4.37 -10.11 -11.59
C MET A 42 -5.49 -11.00 -11.11
N GLN A 43 -6.77 -10.59 -11.17
CA GLN A 43 -7.83 -11.35 -10.49
C GLN A 43 -7.94 -12.80 -10.97
N GLY A 44 -7.85 -13.04 -12.28
CA GLY A 44 -7.97 -14.37 -12.86
C GLY A 44 -6.80 -15.25 -12.44
N ARG A 45 -5.60 -14.68 -12.40
CA ARG A 45 -4.39 -15.33 -11.93
C ARG A 45 -4.48 -15.71 -10.45
N LEU A 46 -4.88 -14.76 -9.60
CA LEU A 46 -5.04 -14.98 -8.17
C LEU A 46 -6.03 -16.12 -7.89
N ARG A 47 -7.16 -16.16 -8.60
CA ARG A 47 -8.15 -17.25 -8.48
C ARG A 47 -7.61 -18.60 -8.91
N ARG A 48 -7.00 -18.68 -10.11
CA ARG A 48 -6.41 -19.93 -10.63
C ARG A 48 -5.37 -20.51 -9.66
N GLN A 49 -4.66 -19.64 -8.96
CA GLN A 49 -3.63 -20.01 -7.99
C GLN A 49 -4.15 -20.07 -6.55
N GLY A 50 -5.44 -19.91 -6.28
CA GLY A 50 -6.01 -20.05 -4.94
C GLY A 50 -5.63 -18.96 -3.94
N TRP A 51 -5.21 -17.77 -4.41
CA TRP A 51 -4.93 -16.60 -3.57
C TRP A 51 -6.24 -15.91 -3.16
N HIS A 52 -7.01 -16.55 -2.29
CA HIS A 52 -8.31 -16.04 -1.83
C HIS A 52 -8.24 -15.24 -0.53
N HIS A 53 -7.08 -15.22 0.14
CA HIS A 53 -6.87 -14.40 1.32
C HIS A 53 -6.22 -13.07 0.90
N LEU A 54 -6.89 -11.96 1.18
CA LEU A 54 -6.42 -10.63 0.82
C LEU A 54 -6.26 -9.79 2.08
N PHE A 55 -5.11 -9.13 2.21
CA PHE A 55 -4.91 -8.09 3.21
C PHE A 55 -4.81 -6.72 2.55
N PHE A 56 -5.77 -5.84 2.86
CA PHE A 56 -5.81 -4.45 2.39
C PHE A 56 -5.23 -3.53 3.47
N GLU A 57 -4.03 -3.02 3.24
CA GLU A 57 -3.32 -2.19 4.21
C GLU A 57 -3.89 -0.75 4.30
N SER A 58 -3.36 0.06 5.22
CA SER A 58 -3.71 1.47 5.34
C SER A 58 -3.22 2.29 4.14
N GLY A 59 -3.97 3.33 3.79
CA GLY A 59 -3.59 4.26 2.74
C GLY A 59 -4.73 4.61 1.78
N SER A 60 -4.64 5.79 1.18
CA SER A 60 -5.68 6.29 0.27
C SER A 60 -5.78 5.48 -1.02
N THR A 61 -4.68 4.95 -1.55
CA THR A 61 -4.71 4.10 -2.76
C THR A 61 -5.47 2.81 -2.49
N VAL A 62 -5.40 2.29 -1.26
CA VAL A 62 -6.14 1.08 -0.88
C VAL A 62 -7.64 1.28 -0.97
N ALA A 63 -8.17 2.47 -0.67
CA ALA A 63 -9.60 2.76 -0.84
C ALA A 63 -10.05 2.61 -2.31
N TYR A 64 -9.18 2.91 -3.29
CA TYR A 64 -9.47 2.66 -4.70
C TYR A 64 -9.39 1.18 -5.05
N LEU A 65 -8.42 0.45 -4.47
CA LEU A 65 -8.31 -1.00 -4.64
C LEU A 65 -9.55 -1.72 -4.11
N THR A 66 -10.10 -1.28 -2.98
CA THR A 66 -11.29 -1.89 -2.37
C THR A 66 -12.55 -1.59 -3.18
N ASP A 67 -12.75 -0.34 -3.64
CA ASP A 67 -13.88 0.02 -4.51
C ASP A 67 -13.85 -0.79 -5.81
N GLU A 68 -12.69 -0.87 -6.46
CA GLU A 68 -12.57 -1.61 -7.71
C GLU A 68 -12.72 -3.12 -7.51
N PHE A 69 -12.19 -3.67 -6.42
CA PHE A 69 -12.37 -5.09 -6.06
C PHE A 69 -13.85 -5.44 -5.88
N GLU A 70 -14.59 -4.63 -5.12
CA GLU A 70 -16.04 -4.79 -4.97
C GLU A 70 -16.74 -4.79 -6.33
N ARG A 71 -16.45 -3.79 -7.16
CA ARG A 71 -17.18 -3.57 -8.41
C ARG A 71 -16.88 -4.63 -9.47
N THR A 72 -15.64 -5.08 -9.55
CA THR A 72 -15.18 -5.93 -10.66
C THR A 72 -14.95 -7.39 -10.28
N VAL A 73 -14.70 -7.67 -9.01
CA VAL A 73 -14.46 -9.05 -8.53
C VAL A 73 -15.71 -9.56 -7.81
N LEU A 74 -16.22 -8.82 -6.82
CA LEU A 74 -17.33 -9.32 -5.99
C LEU A 74 -18.71 -9.22 -6.64
N ARG A 75 -18.97 -8.16 -7.43
CA ARG A 75 -20.28 -7.94 -8.08
C ARG A 75 -20.41 -8.52 -9.48
N ALA A 76 -19.30 -8.66 -10.20
CA ALA A 76 -19.32 -9.15 -11.57
C ALA A 76 -19.53 -10.67 -11.64
N ASP A 77 -19.16 -11.38 -10.59
CA ASP A 77 -19.34 -12.82 -10.52
C ASP A 77 -20.65 -13.21 -9.85
N GLY A 78 -21.44 -14.01 -10.56
CA GLY A 78 -22.50 -14.83 -9.95
C GLY A 78 -21.96 -16.01 -9.13
N GLU A 79 -20.64 -16.23 -9.13
CA GLU A 79 -19.96 -17.31 -8.39
C GLU A 79 -19.32 -16.77 -7.10
N SER A 80 -19.80 -17.27 -5.96
CA SER A 80 -19.28 -16.91 -4.64
C SER A 80 -17.95 -17.63 -4.36
N HIS A 81 -16.83 -17.11 -4.86
CA HIS A 81 -15.54 -17.52 -4.32
C HIS A 81 -15.41 -17.07 -2.86
N PRO A 82 -14.89 -17.90 -1.94
CA PRO A 82 -14.79 -17.57 -0.53
C PRO A 82 -13.59 -16.65 -0.26
N TRP A 83 -13.66 -15.40 -0.73
CA TRP A 83 -12.68 -14.37 -0.43
C TRP A 83 -12.62 -14.12 1.08
N GLN A 84 -11.42 -14.20 1.66
CA GLN A 84 -11.18 -13.88 3.06
C GLN A 84 -10.44 -12.55 3.14
N ILE A 85 -11.13 -11.52 3.59
CA ILE A 85 -10.62 -10.16 3.57
C ILE A 85 -10.18 -9.77 4.98
N ARG A 86 -8.97 -9.23 5.06
CA ARG A 86 -8.43 -8.58 6.25
C ARG A 86 -8.01 -7.15 5.92
N THR A 87 -8.13 -6.24 6.87
CA THR A 87 -7.70 -4.86 6.64
C THR A 87 -7.33 -4.12 7.93
N ASN A 88 -6.37 -3.21 7.85
CA ASN A 88 -6.14 -2.19 8.88
C ASN A 88 -6.55 -0.78 8.43
N ASN A 89 -7.41 -0.68 7.41
CA ASN A 89 -7.86 0.59 6.84
C ASN A 89 -9.35 0.80 7.13
N VAL A 90 -9.69 1.89 7.81
CA VAL A 90 -11.08 2.14 8.20
C VAL A 90 -12.03 2.31 7.00
N LEU A 91 -11.58 2.89 5.89
CA LEU A 91 -12.43 3.04 4.70
C LEU A 91 -12.66 1.69 4.02
N ALA A 92 -11.64 0.84 3.97
CA ALA A 92 -11.78 -0.52 3.45
C ALA A 92 -12.78 -1.33 4.29
N ALA A 93 -12.65 -1.27 5.62
CA ALA A 93 -13.55 -1.97 6.54
C ALA A 93 -15.01 -1.51 6.32
N VAL A 94 -15.26 -0.20 6.32
CA VAL A 94 -16.60 0.36 6.09
C VAL A 94 -17.14 0.00 4.70
N GLN A 95 -16.28 0.04 3.67
CA GLN A 95 -16.68 -0.33 2.31
C GLN A 95 -17.19 -1.77 2.26
N PHE A 96 -16.41 -2.72 2.76
CA PHE A 96 -16.78 -4.14 2.72
C PHE A 96 -18.00 -4.44 3.58
N ASP A 97 -18.08 -3.89 4.80
CA ASP A 97 -19.18 -4.10 5.73
C ASP A 97 -20.53 -3.59 5.18
N LEU A 98 -20.52 -2.47 4.44
CA LEU A 98 -21.75 -1.83 3.97
C LEU A 98 -22.16 -2.24 2.55
N HIS A 99 -21.21 -2.60 1.69
CA HIS A 99 -21.47 -2.76 0.25
C HIS A 99 -21.32 -4.19 -0.27
N THR A 100 -20.91 -5.12 0.58
CA THR A 100 -20.62 -6.51 0.17
C THR A 100 -21.15 -7.53 1.19
N PRO A 101 -21.46 -8.76 0.76
CA PRO A 101 -21.76 -9.86 1.69
C PRO A 101 -20.49 -10.55 2.22
N VAL A 102 -19.29 -10.11 1.79
CA VAL A 102 -18.03 -10.73 2.21
C VAL A 102 -17.67 -10.28 3.62
N GLU A 103 -17.34 -11.24 4.47
CA GLU A 103 -16.84 -10.95 5.81
C GLU A 103 -15.42 -10.37 5.72
N ALA A 104 -15.30 -9.06 5.94
CA ALA A 104 -14.02 -8.39 6.09
C ALA A 104 -13.71 -8.22 7.59
N SER A 105 -12.56 -8.75 8.01
CA SER A 105 -12.12 -8.63 9.40
C SER A 105 -11.05 -7.56 9.57
N ARG A 106 -11.10 -6.85 10.69
CA ARG A 106 -10.03 -5.93 11.08
C ARG A 106 -8.82 -6.72 11.52
N PHE A 107 -7.65 -6.40 10.95
CA PHE A 107 -6.39 -7.01 11.33
C PHE A 107 -5.30 -5.93 11.40
N PRO A 108 -4.69 -5.68 12.57
CA PRO A 108 -4.93 -6.36 13.84
C PRO A 108 -6.34 -6.11 14.38
N VAL A 109 -6.79 -6.99 15.28
CA VAL A 109 -8.07 -6.82 15.96
C VAL A 109 -7.97 -5.57 16.84
N GLY A 110 -8.79 -4.57 16.54
CA GLY A 110 -8.76 -3.28 17.21
C GLY A 110 -9.84 -2.33 16.71
N VAL A 111 -9.93 -1.18 17.35
CA VAL A 111 -10.73 -0.04 16.89
C VAL A 111 -9.78 1.01 16.30
N PRO A 112 -10.19 1.77 15.27
CA PRO A 112 -9.41 2.90 14.81
C PRO A 112 -9.16 3.89 15.95
N ASP A 113 -7.93 4.38 16.08
CA ASP A 113 -7.61 5.46 17.01
C ASP A 113 -8.38 6.71 16.58
N PRO A 114 -9.25 7.28 17.44
CA PRO A 114 -10.02 8.46 17.08
C PRO A 114 -9.16 9.71 16.81
N GLU A 115 -7.93 9.75 17.30
CA GLU A 115 -7.00 10.84 17.06
C GLU A 115 -6.09 10.60 15.84
N ASP A 116 -6.05 9.37 15.31
CA ASP A 116 -5.35 9.10 14.06
C ASP A 116 -6.12 9.65 12.87
N ARG A 117 -5.58 10.69 12.24
CA ARG A 117 -6.17 11.32 11.05
C ARG A 117 -6.02 10.47 9.79
N TYR A 118 -5.24 9.39 9.82
CA TYR A 118 -5.00 8.47 8.71
C TYR A 118 -5.97 7.30 8.66
N GLY A 119 -6.74 7.05 9.72
CA GLY A 119 -7.72 5.96 9.76
C GLY A 119 -7.09 4.57 9.68
N ALA A 120 -5.86 4.43 10.15
CA ALA A 120 -5.17 3.15 10.25
C ALA A 120 -5.46 2.49 11.60
N ILE A 121 -5.53 1.16 11.62
CA ILE A 121 -5.79 0.37 12.83
C ILE A 121 -4.49 -0.30 13.26
N PHE A 122 -4.03 0.01 14.47
CA PHE A 122 -2.83 -0.59 15.06
C PHE A 122 -3.15 -1.14 16.45
N PRO A 123 -2.32 -2.05 16.99
CA PRO A 123 -2.47 -2.48 18.38
C PRO A 123 -2.27 -1.29 19.32
N ASN A 124 -3.12 -1.14 20.34
CA ASN A 124 -3.03 -0.01 21.29
C ASN A 124 -1.66 0.09 21.97
N ALA A 125 -1.02 -1.05 22.23
CA ALA A 125 0.32 -1.12 22.82
C ALA A 125 1.40 -0.44 21.96
N TRP A 126 1.18 -0.23 20.67
CA TRP A 126 2.17 0.43 19.82
C TRP A 126 2.22 1.94 20.03
N HIS A 127 1.16 2.54 20.58
CA HIS A 127 1.18 3.95 20.95
C HIS A 127 2.09 4.24 22.14
N THR A 128 2.50 3.23 22.91
CA THR A 128 3.49 3.38 23.99
C THR A 128 4.92 3.16 23.52
N LEU A 129 5.12 2.72 22.27
CA LEU A 129 6.44 2.51 21.65
C LEU A 129 6.91 3.74 20.84
N LEU A 130 6.28 4.91 21.05
CA LEU A 130 6.53 6.08 20.21
C LEU A 130 7.95 6.61 20.38
N GLU A 131 8.74 6.38 19.35
CA GLU A 131 10.10 6.90 19.24
C GLU A 131 10.14 8.18 18.41
N PRO A 132 11.09 9.10 18.67
CA PRO A 132 11.25 10.30 17.86
C PRO A 132 11.62 9.92 16.43
N VAL A 133 11.19 10.78 15.49
CA VAL A 133 11.50 10.60 14.07
C VAL A 133 13.03 10.61 13.88
N PRO A 134 13.62 9.58 13.23
CA PRO A 134 15.07 9.46 13.14
C PRO A 134 15.70 10.59 12.34
N LYS A 135 16.81 11.11 12.85
CA LYS A 135 17.69 12.09 12.17
C LYS A 135 18.96 11.42 11.62
N THR A 136 19.36 10.34 12.26
CA THR A 136 20.45 9.43 11.89
C THR A 136 19.90 8.01 11.82
N PRO A 137 20.52 7.11 11.06
CA PRO A 137 20.19 5.71 11.06
C PRO A 137 20.26 5.14 12.47
N ARG A 138 19.31 4.28 12.77
CA ARG A 138 19.26 3.47 13.98
C ARG A 138 18.64 2.15 13.62
N VAL A 139 18.98 1.11 14.36
CA VAL A 139 18.22 -0.15 14.34
C VAL A 139 16.93 0.02 15.14
N LEU A 140 16.07 -0.99 15.08
CA LEU A 140 14.91 -1.08 15.95
C LEU A 140 15.34 -1.21 17.41
N PHE A 141 14.57 -0.59 18.32
CA PHE A 141 14.71 -0.84 19.76
C PHE A 141 14.07 -2.18 20.12
N GLU A 142 14.46 -2.77 21.26
CA GLU A 142 13.96 -4.09 21.69
C GLU A 142 12.42 -4.21 21.68
N GLY A 143 11.71 -3.19 22.15
CA GLY A 143 10.24 -3.16 22.11
C GLY A 143 9.65 -3.07 20.70
N GLU A 144 10.34 -2.39 19.77
CA GLU A 144 9.96 -2.32 18.36
C GLU A 144 10.22 -3.66 17.65
N GLU A 145 11.35 -4.30 17.93
CA GLU A 145 11.68 -5.64 17.42
C GLU A 145 10.65 -6.67 17.86
N GLY A 146 10.29 -6.67 19.15
CA GLY A 146 9.24 -7.50 19.70
C GLY A 146 7.89 -7.27 19.02
N ALA A 147 7.50 -6.01 18.82
CA ALA A 147 6.25 -5.65 18.13
C ALA A 147 6.23 -6.10 16.66
N VAL A 148 7.34 -5.93 15.94
CA VAL A 148 7.49 -6.37 14.55
C VAL A 148 7.43 -7.89 14.48
N ALA A 149 8.16 -8.60 15.34
CA ALA A 149 8.17 -10.06 15.38
C ALA A 149 6.78 -10.62 15.69
N GLU A 150 6.11 -10.10 16.71
CA GLU A 150 4.75 -10.51 17.08
C GLU A 150 3.77 -10.32 15.91
N MET A 151 3.81 -9.16 15.24
CA MET A 151 2.93 -8.90 14.09
C MET A 151 3.26 -9.82 12.92
N ARG A 152 4.54 -10.02 12.63
CA ARG A 152 5.02 -10.93 11.58
C ARG A 152 4.51 -12.35 11.83
N ASP A 153 4.60 -12.83 13.06
CA ASP A 153 4.13 -14.17 13.43
C ASP A 153 2.61 -14.30 13.31
N ARG A 154 1.85 -13.23 13.61
CA ARG A 154 0.39 -13.20 13.38
C ARG A 154 0.02 -13.19 11.88
N PHE A 155 0.88 -12.68 11.01
CA PHE A 155 0.73 -12.81 9.56
C PHE A 155 1.04 -14.25 9.12
N ALA A 156 2.15 -14.82 9.59
CA ALA A 156 2.64 -16.15 9.22
C ALA A 156 1.84 -17.33 9.83
N GLY A 157 1.16 -17.12 10.96
CA GLY A 157 0.50 -18.15 11.79
C GLY A 157 -0.68 -18.90 11.15
N GLY A 158 -0.87 -18.81 9.84
CA GLY A 158 -1.80 -19.64 9.08
C GLY A 158 -1.10 -20.26 7.89
N THR A 159 -0.15 -21.17 8.11
CA THR A 159 0.78 -21.74 7.11
C THR A 159 0.15 -22.32 5.84
N ASP A 160 -1.17 -22.55 5.83
CA ASP A 160 -1.93 -22.98 4.64
C ASP A 160 -2.66 -21.85 3.90
N ARG A 161 -2.52 -20.59 4.33
CA ARG A 161 -3.22 -19.45 3.75
C ARG A 161 -2.36 -18.79 2.69
N ARG A 162 -2.73 -18.98 1.43
CA ARG A 162 -2.23 -18.17 0.31
C ARG A 162 -2.78 -16.76 0.42
N GLN A 163 -2.06 -15.90 1.16
CA GLN A 163 -2.39 -14.49 1.35
C GLN A 163 -1.60 -13.56 0.44
N LEU A 164 -2.31 -12.64 -0.23
CA LEU A 164 -1.70 -11.50 -0.90
C LEU A 164 -1.89 -10.22 -0.09
N VAL A 165 -0.80 -9.48 0.13
CA VAL A 165 -0.83 -8.19 0.84
C VAL A 165 -0.80 -7.04 -0.16
N LEU A 166 -1.80 -6.16 -0.07
CA LEU A 166 -1.92 -4.95 -0.87
C LEU A 166 -1.56 -3.74 -0.01
N ALA A 167 -0.35 -3.23 -0.17
CA ALA A 167 0.25 -2.21 0.69
C ALA A 167 0.50 -0.88 -0.02
N THR A 168 0.68 0.21 0.74
CA THR A 168 1.12 1.50 0.18
C THR A 168 2.35 2.05 0.90
N ALA A 169 3.04 3.02 0.31
CA ALA A 169 4.05 3.82 1.02
C ALA A 169 3.83 5.33 0.84
N SER A 170 4.47 6.12 1.69
CA SER A 170 4.48 7.58 1.54
C SER A 170 5.44 8.02 0.44
N GLY A 171 6.55 7.30 0.29
CA GLY A 171 7.53 7.43 -0.77
C GLY A 171 8.51 6.26 -0.74
N LEU A 172 9.35 6.17 -1.76
CA LEU A 172 10.40 5.18 -1.92
C LEU A 172 11.69 5.92 -2.30
N ASP A 173 12.65 6.01 -1.38
CA ASP A 173 13.93 6.70 -1.61
C ASP A 173 14.95 5.72 -2.17
N LEU A 174 15.47 6.01 -3.36
CA LEU A 174 16.40 5.13 -4.08
C LEU A 174 17.86 5.59 -3.93
N ASP A 175 18.05 6.90 -3.75
CA ASP A 175 19.35 7.55 -3.97
C ASP A 175 19.86 8.25 -2.71
N ASN A 176 19.34 7.89 -1.53
CA ASN A 176 19.83 8.49 -0.29
C ASN A 176 21.34 8.27 -0.16
N ARG A 177 22.07 9.34 0.17
CA ARG A 177 23.50 9.30 0.47
C ARG A 177 23.81 8.36 1.64
N GLU A 178 22.89 8.28 2.58
CA GLU A 178 22.97 7.39 3.72
C GLU A 178 22.11 6.17 3.40
N THR A 179 22.76 5.07 3.02
CA THR A 179 22.12 3.86 2.47
C THR A 179 21.05 3.29 3.39
N ALA A 180 21.22 3.44 4.71
CA ALA A 180 20.25 3.01 5.72
C ALA A 180 18.91 3.78 5.70
N PHE A 181 18.79 4.87 4.93
CA PHE A 181 17.52 5.56 4.70
C PHE A 181 16.88 5.24 3.34
N ARG A 182 17.51 4.39 2.52
CA ARG A 182 16.92 3.93 1.26
C ARG A 182 15.75 3.00 1.53
N GLY A 183 14.87 2.89 0.53
CA GLY A 183 13.68 2.07 0.58
C GLY A 183 12.41 2.85 0.94
N PRO A 184 11.31 2.14 1.19
CA PRO A 184 10.03 2.75 1.52
C PRO A 184 10.10 3.51 2.84
N HIS A 185 9.40 4.65 2.89
CA HIS A 185 9.21 5.44 4.11
C HIS A 185 7.75 5.79 4.33
N VAL A 186 7.45 6.09 5.60
CA VAL A 186 6.09 6.37 6.08
C VAL A 186 6.05 7.58 7.01
N GLY A 187 4.85 8.13 7.19
CA GLY A 187 4.63 9.34 7.99
C GLY A 187 4.40 9.11 9.49
N SER A 188 4.28 7.87 9.95
CA SER A 188 4.03 7.55 11.36
C SER A 188 4.81 6.32 11.80
N HIS A 189 5.15 6.30 13.09
CA HIS A 189 5.94 5.24 13.71
C HIS A 189 5.21 3.89 13.76
N PRO A 190 3.92 3.81 14.18
CA PRO A 190 3.18 2.54 14.10
C PRO A 190 3.09 1.95 12.69
N ASN A 191 2.96 2.81 11.67
CA ASN A 191 2.95 2.34 10.28
C ASN A 191 4.32 1.82 9.85
N MET A 192 5.42 2.38 10.39
CA MET A 192 6.77 1.87 10.10
C MET A 192 6.91 0.45 10.64
N LEU A 193 6.55 0.20 11.90
CA LEU A 193 6.57 -1.12 12.52
C LEU A 193 5.65 -2.10 11.77
N PHE A 194 4.44 -1.66 11.43
CA PHE A 194 3.47 -2.51 10.74
C PHE A 194 3.99 -2.93 9.37
N LYS A 195 4.51 -1.96 8.61
CA LYS A 195 5.02 -2.19 7.26
C LYS A 195 6.27 -3.05 7.28
N ARG A 196 7.13 -2.89 8.28
CA ARG A 196 8.27 -3.78 8.49
C ARG A 196 7.81 -5.21 8.75
N ALA A 197 6.78 -5.40 9.58
CA ALA A 197 6.22 -6.73 9.84
C ALA A 197 5.63 -7.38 8.58
N ILE A 198 4.77 -6.68 7.81
CA ILE A 198 4.13 -7.26 6.62
C ILE A 198 5.15 -7.59 5.51
N LEU A 199 6.16 -6.73 5.32
CA LEU A 199 7.18 -6.94 4.28
C LEU A 199 8.15 -8.07 4.64
N THR A 200 8.23 -8.46 5.91
CA THR A 200 9.13 -9.53 6.39
C THR A 200 8.39 -10.80 6.80
N ALA A 201 7.07 -10.87 6.60
CA ALA A 201 6.24 -12.04 6.94
C ALA A 201 6.37 -13.20 5.94
N GLY A 202 6.88 -12.93 4.73
CA GLY A 202 7.03 -13.94 3.67
C GLY A 202 5.80 -14.12 2.77
N ASP A 203 4.68 -13.44 3.06
CA ASP A 203 3.56 -13.33 2.12
C ASP A 203 3.94 -12.45 0.92
N PRO A 204 3.46 -12.74 -0.31
CA PRO A 204 3.65 -11.84 -1.44
C PRO A 204 3.00 -10.49 -1.17
N VAL A 205 3.79 -9.42 -1.35
CA VAL A 205 3.34 -8.04 -1.14
C VAL A 205 3.39 -7.26 -2.44
N VAL A 206 2.29 -6.61 -2.80
CA VAL A 206 2.24 -5.60 -3.85
C VAL A 206 2.21 -4.21 -3.19
N LEU A 207 3.26 -3.42 -3.41
CA LEU A 207 3.35 -2.04 -2.92
C LEU A 207 2.88 -1.08 -4.03
N PHE A 208 1.77 -0.39 -3.76
CA PHE A 208 1.16 0.56 -4.70
C PHE A 208 1.70 1.98 -4.49
N LEU A 209 2.22 2.57 -5.55
CA LEU A 209 2.88 3.87 -5.56
C LEU A 209 2.40 4.71 -6.74
N ASN A 210 2.24 6.01 -6.53
CA ASN A 210 2.19 6.93 -7.67
C ASN A 210 3.63 7.11 -8.19
N ALA A 211 3.79 7.37 -9.48
CA ALA A 211 5.10 7.54 -10.11
C ALA A 211 5.97 8.61 -9.42
N GLU A 212 5.38 9.70 -8.92
CA GLU A 212 6.08 10.75 -8.16
C GLU A 212 6.71 10.26 -6.84
N LYS A 213 6.17 9.17 -6.25
CA LYS A 213 6.67 8.56 -5.03
C LYS A 213 7.88 7.67 -5.26
N LEU A 214 8.10 7.23 -6.49
CA LEU A 214 9.28 6.48 -6.90
C LEU A 214 10.47 7.44 -6.95
N GLY A 215 11.44 7.23 -6.08
CA GLY A 215 12.54 8.17 -5.83
C GLY A 215 12.15 9.40 -5.00
N ASP A 216 11.06 9.37 -4.23
CA ASP A 216 10.74 10.47 -3.27
C ASP A 216 11.73 10.42 -2.10
N PRO A 217 12.58 11.45 -1.92
CA PRO A 217 13.66 11.40 -0.95
C PRO A 217 13.14 11.32 0.49
N PHE A 218 13.84 10.55 1.30
CA PHE A 218 13.60 10.42 2.73
C PHE A 218 13.85 11.76 3.43
N ARG A 219 12.92 12.14 4.31
CA ARG A 219 12.98 13.40 5.05
C ARG A 219 13.30 13.15 6.51
N ARG A 220 14.56 13.34 6.86
CA ARG A 220 15.08 13.25 8.24
C ARG A 220 14.24 14.10 9.19
N GLY A 221 13.87 13.53 10.33
CA GLY A 221 13.02 14.20 11.32
C GLY A 221 11.56 14.43 10.89
N ARG A 222 11.12 13.93 9.73
CA ARG A 222 9.71 14.01 9.28
C ARG A 222 9.08 12.68 8.88
N CYS A 223 9.88 11.70 8.46
CA CYS A 223 9.44 10.39 8.02
C CYS A 223 10.20 9.30 8.76
N TYR A 224 9.64 8.10 8.80
CA TYR A 224 10.28 6.91 9.34
C TYR A 224 10.67 5.98 8.17
N PRO A 225 11.93 5.52 8.09
CA PRO A 225 12.32 4.52 7.12
C PRO A 225 11.76 3.17 7.59
N VAL A 226 11.26 2.34 6.67
CA VAL A 226 10.75 1.00 7.00
C VAL A 226 11.88 0.01 7.23
N PHE A 227 13.01 0.28 6.58
CA PHE A 227 14.24 -0.48 6.66
C PHE A 227 15.32 0.31 7.39
N ASP A 228 16.29 -0.41 7.94
CA ASP A 228 17.26 0.11 8.88
C ASP A 228 18.61 -0.63 8.69
N PRO A 229 19.70 -0.24 9.38
CA PRO A 229 21.00 -0.90 9.21
C PRO A 229 20.99 -2.42 9.46
N GLY A 230 20.08 -2.94 10.28
CA GLY A 230 19.93 -4.37 10.56
C GLY A 230 19.19 -5.15 9.47
N LEU A 231 18.46 -4.47 8.60
CA LEU A 231 17.89 -5.06 7.37
C LEU A 231 17.82 -3.97 6.29
N PRO A 232 18.92 -3.74 5.55
CA PRO A 232 18.93 -2.76 4.48
C PRO A 232 17.90 -3.06 3.39
N TRP A 233 17.38 -2.03 2.72
CA TRP A 233 16.38 -2.18 1.67
C TRP A 233 16.83 -3.12 0.55
N GLU A 234 18.09 -3.03 0.12
CA GLU A 234 18.63 -3.86 -0.96
C GLU A 234 18.65 -5.37 -0.60
N VAL A 235 18.74 -5.68 0.71
CA VAL A 235 18.61 -7.04 1.21
C VAL A 235 17.15 -7.45 1.19
N ALA A 236 16.26 -6.62 1.75
CA ALA A 236 14.84 -6.91 1.82
C ALA A 236 14.19 -7.06 0.43
N ALA A 237 14.54 -6.19 -0.52
CA ALA A 237 14.05 -6.20 -1.89
C ALA A 237 14.47 -7.46 -2.67
N ARG A 238 15.52 -8.15 -2.23
CA ARG A 238 15.98 -9.41 -2.83
C ARG A 238 15.39 -10.64 -2.13
N GLU A 239 15.23 -10.58 -0.81
CA GLU A 239 14.91 -11.75 0.01
C GLU A 239 13.41 -11.98 0.20
N PHE A 240 12.60 -10.94 0.18
CA PHE A 240 11.15 -11.05 0.38
C PHE A 240 10.38 -10.97 -0.93
N PRO A 241 9.21 -11.63 -1.06
CA PRO A 241 8.40 -11.61 -2.26
C PRO A 241 7.68 -10.26 -2.43
N LEU A 242 8.32 -9.34 -3.16
CA LEU A 242 7.82 -7.98 -3.36
C LEU A 242 7.52 -7.71 -4.84
N ALA A 243 6.44 -6.97 -5.08
CA ALA A 243 6.14 -6.33 -6.34
C ALA A 243 5.80 -4.86 -6.14
N LEU A 244 6.09 -4.03 -7.15
CA LEU A 244 5.74 -2.61 -7.18
C LEU A 244 4.71 -2.38 -8.27
N CYS A 245 3.54 -1.85 -7.88
CA CYS A 245 2.51 -1.37 -8.80
C CYS A 245 2.59 0.16 -8.85
N VAL A 246 3.07 0.70 -9.97
CA VAL A 246 3.31 2.14 -10.13
C VAL A 246 2.31 2.75 -11.10
N GLY A 247 1.45 3.63 -10.61
CA GLY A 247 0.49 4.38 -11.40
C GLY A 247 1.02 5.73 -11.83
N TYR A 248 0.75 6.12 -13.07
CA TYR A 248 1.15 7.41 -13.63
C TYR A 248 -0.04 8.12 -14.29
N GLU A 249 0.13 9.42 -14.51
CA GLU A 249 -0.87 10.31 -15.12
C GLU A 249 -0.16 11.28 -16.06
N TRP A 250 -0.65 11.42 -17.30
CA TRP A 250 -0.10 12.31 -18.31
C TRP A 250 -1.19 13.05 -19.12
N PRO A 251 -1.11 14.38 -19.26
CA PRO A 251 -0.34 15.29 -18.40
C PRO A 251 -0.84 15.21 -16.95
N LYS A 252 0.01 15.55 -15.98
CA LYS A 252 -0.37 15.55 -14.58
C LYS A 252 -1.36 16.69 -14.30
N THR A 253 -2.63 16.36 -14.02
CA THR A 253 -3.67 17.36 -13.72
C THR A 253 -4.00 17.45 -12.23
N SER A 254 -3.62 16.45 -11.45
CA SER A 254 -3.95 16.39 -10.03
C SER A 254 -3.23 17.48 -9.21
N PRO A 255 -3.91 18.10 -8.22
CA PRO A 255 -3.35 19.13 -7.36
C PRO A 255 -2.43 18.55 -6.26
N SER A 256 -1.88 17.34 -6.45
CA SER A 256 -0.73 16.91 -5.66
C SER A 256 0.29 18.04 -5.71
N MET A 257 0.86 18.42 -4.57
CA MET A 257 2.05 19.26 -4.54
C MET A 257 3.25 18.32 -4.49
N PRO A 258 3.70 17.78 -5.64
CA PRO A 258 4.86 16.93 -5.68
C PRO A 258 6.04 17.74 -5.17
N ARG A 259 6.91 17.08 -4.41
CA ARG A 259 8.04 17.74 -3.74
C ARG A 259 9.28 17.80 -4.64
N ILE A 260 9.05 17.79 -5.95
CA ILE A 260 10.03 17.70 -7.01
C ILE A 260 9.74 18.79 -8.04
N ALA A 261 10.75 19.14 -8.82
CA ALA A 261 10.59 20.12 -9.88
C ALA A 261 9.54 19.62 -10.90
N PRO A 262 8.78 20.51 -11.56
CA PRO A 262 7.82 20.10 -12.60
C PRO A 262 8.45 19.23 -13.71
N SER A 263 9.69 19.54 -14.12
CA SER A 263 10.43 18.72 -15.08
C SER A 263 10.72 17.31 -14.59
N ASP A 264 11.03 17.15 -13.29
CA ASP A 264 11.22 15.83 -12.69
C ASP A 264 9.90 15.08 -12.55
N LEU A 265 8.81 15.78 -12.25
CA LEU A 265 7.48 15.20 -12.20
C LEU A 265 7.08 14.63 -13.56
N GLU A 266 7.26 15.41 -14.62
CA GLU A 266 7.00 14.96 -15.98
C GLU A 266 7.84 13.75 -16.34
N ARG A 267 9.15 13.81 -16.11
CA ARG A 267 10.07 12.70 -16.36
C ARG A 267 9.69 11.44 -15.59
N ARG A 268 9.35 11.55 -14.30
CA ARG A 268 8.98 10.39 -13.48
C ARG A 268 7.66 9.75 -13.90
N ASN A 269 6.75 10.49 -14.54
CA ASN A 269 5.50 9.93 -15.07
C ASN A 269 5.68 9.25 -16.44
N GLN A 270 6.87 9.25 -17.03
CA GLN A 270 7.14 8.53 -18.27
C GLN A 270 7.24 7.01 -18.00
N PRO A 271 6.48 6.16 -18.72
CA PRO A 271 6.49 4.71 -18.51
C PRO A 271 7.88 4.09 -18.59
N GLY A 272 8.68 4.50 -19.59
CA GLY A 272 10.06 4.01 -19.74
C GLY A 272 10.97 4.36 -18.56
N VAL A 273 10.77 5.52 -17.93
CA VAL A 273 11.53 5.92 -16.73
C VAL A 273 11.08 5.11 -15.52
N ILE A 274 9.77 4.86 -15.38
CA ILE A 274 9.23 4.02 -14.31
C ILE A 274 9.81 2.61 -14.42
N ARG A 275 9.72 2.01 -15.61
CA ARG A 275 10.26 0.68 -15.90
C ARG A 275 11.76 0.60 -15.58
N SER A 276 12.58 1.51 -16.11
CA SER A 276 14.02 1.55 -15.84
C SER A 276 14.31 1.61 -14.34
N ASN A 277 13.61 2.46 -13.59
CA ASN A 277 13.79 2.55 -12.14
C ASN A 277 13.38 1.26 -11.41
N LEU A 278 12.36 0.53 -11.89
CA LEU A 278 11.95 -0.75 -11.30
C LEU A 278 12.98 -1.85 -11.60
N GLU A 279 13.53 -1.88 -12.81
CA GLU A 279 14.59 -2.81 -13.22
C GLU A 279 15.88 -2.56 -12.41
N ASP A 280 16.28 -1.29 -12.22
CA ASP A 280 17.41 -0.90 -11.39
C ASP A 280 17.27 -1.34 -9.92
N LEU A 281 16.02 -1.55 -9.46
CA LEU A 281 15.70 -2.05 -8.12
C LEU A 281 15.62 -3.59 -8.04
N GLY A 282 15.87 -4.31 -9.13
CA GLY A 282 15.81 -5.77 -9.19
C GLY A 282 14.39 -6.34 -9.35
N PHE A 283 13.44 -5.54 -9.83
CA PHE A 283 12.11 -6.02 -10.23
C PHE A 283 12.14 -6.38 -11.71
N GLU A 284 12.26 -7.67 -12.02
CA GLU A 284 12.58 -8.17 -13.36
C GLU A 284 11.36 -8.75 -14.09
N VAL A 285 10.32 -9.15 -13.36
CA VAL A 285 9.16 -9.85 -13.94
C VAL A 285 8.00 -8.88 -14.11
N THR A 286 7.71 -8.50 -15.35
CA THR A 286 6.54 -7.70 -15.70
C THR A 286 5.27 -8.55 -15.67
N TYR A 287 4.26 -8.10 -14.92
CA TYR A 287 2.91 -8.69 -14.90
C TYR A 287 1.99 -7.97 -15.89
N PHE A 288 2.12 -6.65 -15.94
CA PHE A 288 1.53 -5.79 -16.95
C PHE A 288 2.34 -4.50 -17.04
N ASP A 289 2.42 -3.96 -18.25
CA ASP A 289 3.03 -2.66 -18.58
C ASP A 289 2.21 -2.10 -19.73
N ASP A 290 1.08 -1.50 -19.37
CA ASP A 290 0.10 -1.06 -20.35
C ASP A 290 0.33 0.38 -20.77
N ASP A 291 0.15 0.63 -22.06
CA ASP A 291 0.10 1.97 -22.60
C ASP A 291 -1.02 2.79 -21.94
N ALA A 292 -0.79 4.11 -21.87
CA ALA A 292 -1.73 5.02 -21.25
C ALA A 292 -3.11 4.93 -21.93
N TYR A 293 -4.18 4.86 -21.15
CA TYR A 293 -5.55 4.99 -21.66
C TYR A 293 -6.19 6.25 -21.12
N ARG A 294 -7.19 6.75 -21.85
CA ARG A 294 -7.92 7.96 -21.45
C ARG A 294 -8.73 7.69 -20.19
N VAL A 295 -8.38 8.37 -19.09
CA VAL A 295 -9.03 8.23 -17.77
C VAL A 295 -10.00 9.38 -17.52
N SER A 296 -9.70 10.55 -18.07
CA SER A 296 -10.55 11.74 -18.02
C SER A 296 -10.56 12.45 -19.38
N GLU A 297 -11.37 13.50 -19.51
CA GLU A 297 -11.37 14.33 -20.71
C GLU A 297 -10.00 14.97 -20.98
N VAL A 298 -9.19 15.17 -19.94
CA VAL A 298 -7.97 15.98 -19.97
C VAL A 298 -6.69 15.22 -19.60
N SER A 299 -6.79 13.96 -19.19
CA SER A 299 -5.64 13.15 -18.79
C SER A 299 -5.78 11.68 -19.15
N GLU A 300 -4.64 11.11 -19.51
CA GLU A 300 -4.40 9.70 -19.69
C GLU A 300 -3.66 9.16 -18.47
N GLY A 301 -3.75 7.86 -18.24
CA GLY A 301 -3.04 7.21 -17.16
C GLY A 301 -2.82 5.74 -17.47
N GLY A 302 -1.78 5.19 -16.87
CA GLY A 302 -1.45 3.78 -16.95
C GLY A 302 -0.89 3.30 -15.61
N ALA A 303 -0.57 2.01 -15.56
CA ALA A 303 0.08 1.40 -14.42
C ALA A 303 1.03 0.30 -14.88
N ILE A 304 2.15 0.17 -14.18
CA ILE A 304 3.14 -0.87 -14.39
C ILE A 304 3.21 -1.71 -13.12
N LEU A 305 3.12 -3.04 -13.25
CA LEU A 305 3.37 -3.98 -12.16
C LEU A 305 4.57 -4.85 -12.48
N MET A 306 5.62 -4.73 -11.67
CA MET A 306 6.80 -5.58 -11.74
C MET A 306 7.05 -6.25 -10.40
N GLY A 307 7.30 -7.55 -10.43
CA GLY A 307 7.69 -8.36 -9.29
C GLY A 307 9.19 -8.65 -9.30
N ASN A 308 9.77 -8.77 -8.11
CA ASN A 308 11.08 -9.39 -7.99
C ASN A 308 10.96 -10.91 -8.19
N ARG A 309 12.11 -11.58 -8.27
CA ARG A 309 12.16 -13.03 -8.46
C ARG A 309 11.37 -13.82 -7.41
N LYS A 310 11.43 -13.42 -6.14
CA LYS A 310 10.73 -14.10 -5.03
C LYS A 310 9.21 -13.99 -5.16
N PHE A 311 8.71 -12.83 -5.57
CA PHE A 311 7.30 -12.63 -5.87
C PHE A 311 6.86 -13.49 -7.04
N ALA A 312 7.66 -13.56 -8.12
CA ALA A 312 7.37 -14.40 -9.27
C ALA A 312 7.40 -15.90 -8.98
N GLU A 313 8.25 -16.35 -8.06
CA GLU A 313 8.25 -17.75 -7.58
C GLU A 313 6.92 -18.11 -6.88
N MET A 314 6.29 -17.14 -6.19
CA MET A 314 5.04 -17.37 -5.44
C MET A 314 3.77 -17.09 -6.26
N VAL A 315 3.81 -16.06 -7.11
CA VAL A 315 2.70 -15.65 -7.97
C VAL A 315 3.19 -15.69 -9.43
N PRO A 316 3.33 -16.87 -10.05
CA PRO A 316 3.94 -17.00 -11.38
C PRO A 316 3.31 -16.11 -12.46
N GLY A 317 4.14 -15.76 -13.45
CA GLY A 317 3.75 -15.33 -14.80
C GLY A 317 2.73 -16.28 -15.45
N ASP A 318 2.05 -15.83 -16.51
CA ASP A 318 1.39 -16.75 -17.43
C ASP A 318 2.44 -17.47 -18.32
#